data_AF-A0A7C1C0X0-F1
#
_entry.id   AF-A0A7C1C0X0-F1
#
_cell.length_a   1.000
_cell.length_b   1.000
_cell.length_c   1.000
_cell.angle_alpha   90.00
_cell.angle_beta   90.00
_cell.angle_gamma   90.00
#
_symmetry.space_group_name_H-M   'P 1'
#
loop_
_entity.id
_entity.type
_entity.pdbx_description
1 polymer ?
#
loop_
_entity_poly.entity_id
_entity_poly.type
_entity_poly.pdbx_seq_one_letter_code
_entity_poly.pdbx_strand_id
1 'polypeptide(L)'
;MEWDENTASSEENFIPGIYNYCDRWCERCIYTDRCRTFSMEKEIVEALEEDKQRKKSMEENKQFWNQIDKAVSEAAETYNDLLPNTKEESLSEIKFLFDDEEEDAAEAMKDFKENVRKAENNPLSRAAFKYEKAVTKWFADRKNKLQIEYDRNTKNTGVQYPGIEKELILKQLSDAIDVIQWYQIQMGIKIQRAFTSAYEEETDGGFFEGLPKDSEGSAMVALTGIDRSMGAWNVLYKTLNPEKKSIAPFITLLFLLRAELIKLFPGATTFQWPPES
;
A
#
# COMPACT_ATOMS: atom_id res chain seq x y z
N MET A 1 24.08 28.78 -12.15
CA MET A 1 22.85 28.02 -12.42
C MET A 1 21.77 28.79 -11.69
N GLU A 2 21.21 29.79 -12.38
CA GLU A 2 20.12 30.62 -11.85
C GLU A 2 18.86 29.76 -11.85
N TRP A 3 18.20 29.66 -10.70
CA TRP A 3 16.94 28.95 -10.55
C TRP A 3 15.86 29.84 -11.14
N ASP A 4 15.23 29.36 -12.21
CA ASP A 4 14.16 30.04 -12.92
C ASP A 4 12.93 30.12 -12.00
N GLU A 5 12.60 31.30 -11.48
CA GLU A 5 11.51 31.57 -10.51
C GLU A 5 10.09 31.43 -11.12
N ASN A 6 9.94 30.79 -12.29
CA ASN A 6 8.68 30.78 -13.04
C ASN A 6 7.98 29.41 -13.17
N THR A 7 8.31 28.43 -12.32
CA THR A 7 7.57 27.15 -12.20
C THR A 7 6.74 27.05 -10.90
N ALA A 8 6.37 28.17 -10.30
CA ALA A 8 5.67 28.23 -9.02
C ALA A 8 4.13 28.02 -9.09
N SER A 9 3.60 27.07 -9.87
CA SER A 9 2.13 26.80 -9.84
C SER A 9 1.66 25.35 -9.83
N SER A 10 2.54 24.35 -9.68
CA SER A 10 2.12 22.94 -9.56
C SER A 10 2.50 22.23 -8.25
N GLU A 11 3.41 22.78 -7.44
CA GLU A 11 3.85 22.10 -6.21
C GLU A 11 3.05 22.46 -4.95
N GLU A 12 2.46 23.66 -4.88
CA GLU A 12 1.78 24.15 -3.66
C GLU A 12 0.45 23.45 -3.34
N ASN A 13 -0.16 22.73 -4.31
CA ASN A 13 -1.49 22.12 -4.12
C ASN A 13 -1.45 20.70 -3.51
N PHE A 14 -0.29 20.02 -3.54
CA PHE A 14 -0.17 18.66 -3.04
C PHE A 14 0.04 18.62 -1.53
N ILE A 15 -0.56 17.64 -0.87
CA ILE A 15 -0.33 17.38 0.56
C ILE A 15 0.99 16.58 0.71
N PRO A 16 2.05 17.15 1.31
CA PRO A 16 3.29 16.42 1.53
C PRO A 16 3.08 15.20 2.43
N GLY A 17 3.68 14.06 2.08
CA GLY A 17 3.57 12.85 2.89
C GLY A 17 2.19 12.21 2.96
N ILE A 18 1.22 12.60 2.10
CA ILE A 18 -0.15 12.03 2.10
C ILE A 18 -0.17 10.49 2.06
N TYR A 19 0.85 9.88 1.45
CA TYR A 19 1.02 8.43 1.35
C TYR A 19 1.33 7.74 2.69
N ASN A 20 1.83 8.45 3.70
CA ASN A 20 2.22 7.87 5.00
C ASN A 20 1.03 7.23 5.71
N TYR A 21 -0.12 7.91 5.70
CA TYR A 21 -1.35 7.46 6.36
C TYR A 21 -2.49 7.23 5.36
N CYS A 22 -2.12 6.73 4.18
CA CYS A 22 -3.06 6.33 3.13
C CYS A 22 -3.55 4.88 3.34
N ASP A 23 -4.83 4.64 3.03
CA ASP A 23 -5.45 3.29 2.99
C ASP A 23 -5.45 2.67 1.58
N ARG A 24 -4.82 3.37 0.63
CA ARG A 24 -4.65 3.04 -0.79
C ARG A 24 -5.95 2.93 -1.59
N TRP A 25 -7.11 3.34 -1.05
CA TRP A 25 -8.37 3.25 -1.77
C TRP A 25 -8.65 4.49 -2.63
N CYS A 26 -7.83 4.67 -3.65
CA CYS A 26 -7.84 5.87 -4.49
C CYS A 26 -9.22 6.14 -5.12
N GLU A 27 -9.96 5.11 -5.52
CA GLU A 27 -11.31 5.21 -6.11
C GLU A 27 -12.35 5.84 -5.17
N ARG A 28 -12.10 5.82 -3.86
CA ARG A 28 -12.99 6.39 -2.84
C ARG A 28 -12.31 7.50 -2.03
N CYS A 29 -11.12 7.94 -2.42
CA CYS A 29 -10.34 8.93 -1.69
C CYS A 29 -10.79 10.36 -2.02
N ILE A 30 -11.03 11.15 -0.97
CA ILE A 30 -11.48 12.54 -1.07
C ILE A 30 -10.36 13.55 -1.37
N TYR A 31 -9.10 13.10 -1.40
CA TYR A 31 -7.91 13.94 -1.60
C TYR A 31 -7.22 13.65 -2.94
N THR A 32 -7.91 13.02 -3.88
CA THR A 32 -7.33 12.63 -5.18
C THR A 32 -6.80 13.83 -5.98
N ASP A 33 -7.45 14.98 -5.85
CA ASP A 33 -7.05 16.28 -6.40
C ASP A 33 -5.79 16.87 -5.77
N ARG A 34 -5.45 16.44 -4.55
CA ARG A 34 -4.28 16.91 -3.78
C ARG A 34 -3.26 15.80 -3.50
N CYS A 35 -3.36 14.67 -4.19
CA CYS A 35 -2.50 13.51 -4.00
C CYS A 35 -1.53 13.32 -5.16
N ARG A 36 -0.23 13.63 -4.95
CA ARG A 36 0.80 13.46 -5.99
C ARG A 36 0.92 12.00 -6.43
N THR A 37 0.83 11.06 -5.50
CA THR A 37 0.86 9.62 -5.80
C THR A 37 -0.25 9.22 -6.77
N PHE A 38 -1.48 9.72 -6.55
CA PHE A 38 -2.60 9.43 -7.44
C PHE A 38 -2.41 10.06 -8.83
N SER A 39 -1.96 11.32 -8.89
CA SER A 39 -1.66 12.00 -10.16
C SER A 39 -0.64 11.21 -10.99
N MET A 40 0.47 10.79 -10.36
CA MET A 40 1.51 10.01 -11.03
C MET A 40 1.02 8.63 -11.45
N GLU A 41 0.28 7.91 -10.61
CA GLU A 41 -0.30 6.61 -10.95
C GLU A 41 -1.24 6.73 -12.17
N LYS A 42 -2.03 7.80 -12.25
CA LYS A 42 -2.92 8.08 -13.37
C LYS A 42 -2.13 8.35 -14.66
N GLU A 43 -1.11 9.20 -14.62
CA GLU A 43 -0.23 9.48 -15.77
C GLU A 43 0.46 8.23 -16.30
N ILE A 44 0.91 7.33 -15.40
CA ILE A 44 1.52 6.05 -15.79
C ILE A 44 0.49 5.16 -16.50
N VAL A 45 -0.73 5.07 -15.98
CA VAL A 45 -1.79 4.26 -16.62
C VAL A 45 -2.15 4.82 -17.99
N GLU A 46 -2.32 6.13 -18.11
CA GLU A 46 -2.61 6.80 -19.39
C GLU A 46 -1.47 6.56 -20.40
N ALA A 47 -0.21 6.70 -19.99
CA ALA A 47 0.94 6.42 -20.85
C ALA A 47 1.01 4.96 -21.31
N LEU A 48 0.69 4.00 -20.43
CA LEU A 48 0.64 2.57 -20.77
C LEU A 48 -0.55 2.23 -21.69
N GLU A 49 -1.67 2.91 -21.57
CA GLU A 49 -2.81 2.77 -22.47
C GLU A 49 -2.51 3.34 -23.86
N GLU A 50 -1.86 4.51 -23.91
CA GLU A 50 -1.32 5.08 -25.15
C GLU A 50 -0.27 4.16 -25.79
N ASP A 51 0.60 3.51 -25.01
CA ASP A 51 1.60 2.58 -25.52
C ASP A 51 0.99 1.26 -26.04
N LYS A 52 -0.02 0.72 -25.34
CA LYS A 52 -0.81 -0.42 -25.83
C LYS A 52 -1.53 -0.10 -27.15
N GLN A 53 -1.92 1.17 -27.37
CA GLN A 53 -2.44 1.64 -28.64
C GLN A 53 -1.32 1.84 -29.68
N ARG A 54 -0.12 2.29 -29.26
CA ARG A 54 1.11 2.37 -30.07
C ARG A 54 1.84 1.03 -30.19
N LYS A 55 1.18 -0.02 -30.69
CA LYS A 55 1.91 -1.23 -31.11
C LYS A 55 2.71 -0.96 -32.40
N LYS A 56 3.94 -0.44 -32.27
CA LYS A 56 4.92 -0.47 -33.37
C LYS A 56 5.45 -1.90 -33.54
N SER A 57 5.57 -2.35 -34.79
CA SER A 57 6.03 -3.72 -35.05
C SER A 57 7.50 -3.90 -34.63
N MET A 58 7.90 -5.14 -34.29
CA MET A 58 9.33 -5.43 -34.06
C MET A 58 10.22 -5.01 -35.24
N GLU A 59 9.69 -5.05 -36.47
CA GLU A 59 10.39 -4.61 -37.67
C GLU A 59 10.60 -3.09 -37.70
N GLU A 60 9.66 -2.30 -37.18
CA GLU A 60 9.77 -0.84 -37.08
C GLU A 60 10.79 -0.39 -36.04
N ASN A 61 10.94 -1.11 -34.93
CA ASN A 61 11.89 -0.78 -33.87
C ASN A 61 13.30 -1.36 -34.08
N LYS A 62 13.47 -2.25 -35.05
CA LYS A 62 14.74 -2.92 -35.37
C LYS A 62 15.87 -1.93 -35.68
N GLN A 63 15.55 -0.85 -36.40
CA GLN A 63 16.55 0.16 -36.78
C GLN A 63 17.09 0.93 -35.57
N PHE A 64 16.25 1.21 -34.57
CA PHE A 64 16.67 1.86 -33.33
C PHE A 64 17.59 0.96 -32.50
N TRP A 65 17.20 -0.31 -32.30
CA TRP A 65 18.03 -1.26 -31.54
C TRP A 65 19.36 -1.55 -32.24
N ASN A 66 19.38 -1.66 -33.57
CA ASN A 66 20.62 -1.79 -34.34
C ASN A 66 21.55 -0.58 -34.18
N GLN A 67 21.01 0.64 -33.99
CA GLN A 67 21.81 1.84 -33.74
C GLN A 67 22.42 1.84 -32.34
N ILE A 68 21.66 1.39 -31.33
CA ILE A 68 22.16 1.22 -29.96
C ILE A 68 23.25 0.16 -29.91
N ASP A 69 23.03 -1.01 -30.52
CA ASP A 69 24.03 -2.08 -30.58
C ASP A 69 25.33 -1.59 -31.24
N LYS A 70 25.20 -0.83 -32.33
CA LYS A 70 26.34 -0.24 -33.02
C LYS A 70 27.08 0.78 -32.14
N ALA A 71 26.36 1.67 -31.45
CA ALA A 71 26.97 2.66 -30.56
C ALA A 71 27.69 2.01 -29.37
N VAL A 72 27.14 0.91 -28.83
CA VAL A 72 27.78 0.13 -27.77
C VAL A 72 29.04 -0.58 -28.28
N SER A 73 29.00 -1.15 -29.50
CA SER A 73 30.19 -1.74 -30.12
C SER A 73 31.28 -0.71 -30.41
N GLU A 74 30.93 0.46 -30.95
CA GLU A 74 31.87 1.56 -31.21
C GLU A 74 32.49 2.10 -29.89
N ALA A 75 31.70 2.20 -28.83
CA ALA A 75 32.19 2.58 -27.50
C ALA A 75 33.14 1.51 -26.92
N ALA A 76 32.82 0.22 -27.07
CA ALA A 76 33.66 -0.88 -26.61
C ALA A 76 35.01 -0.96 -27.37
N GLU A 77 35.01 -0.70 -28.67
CA GLU A 77 36.23 -0.60 -29.48
C GLU A 77 37.11 0.58 -29.04
N THR A 78 36.49 1.75 -28.80
CA THR A 78 37.19 2.94 -28.28
C THR A 78 37.80 2.67 -26.89
N TYR A 79 37.13 1.88 -26.05
CA TYR A 79 37.59 1.55 -24.70
C TYR A 79 38.70 0.48 -24.69
N ASN A 80 38.71 -0.44 -25.65
CA ASN A 80 39.75 -1.47 -25.78
C ASN A 80 41.12 -0.88 -26.14
N ASP A 81 41.16 0.24 -26.88
CA ASP A 81 42.41 0.94 -27.23
C ASP A 81 42.99 1.77 -26.07
N LEU A 82 42.16 2.10 -25.07
CA LEU A 82 42.56 2.89 -23.89
C LEU A 82 42.94 2.03 -22.68
N LEU A 83 42.64 0.73 -22.69
CA LEU A 83 43.02 -0.20 -21.64
C LEU A 83 44.41 -0.80 -21.95
N PRO A 84 45.46 -0.54 -21.14
CA PRO A 84 46.71 -1.26 -21.29
C PRO A 84 46.47 -2.76 -21.12
N ASN A 85 47.26 -3.59 -21.83
CA ASN A 85 47.22 -5.06 -21.79
C ASN A 85 47.70 -5.64 -20.43
N THR A 86 47.21 -5.10 -19.31
CA THR A 86 47.37 -5.67 -17.98
C THR A 86 46.14 -6.50 -17.67
N LYS A 87 46.26 -7.80 -17.93
CA LYS A 87 45.44 -8.81 -17.27
C LYS A 87 45.60 -8.59 -15.76
N GLU A 88 44.47 -8.55 -15.04
CA GLU A 88 44.34 -8.39 -13.57
C GLU A 88 44.17 -6.97 -13.01
N GLU A 89 43.20 -6.21 -13.50
CA GLU A 89 42.46 -5.31 -12.60
C GLU A 89 41.02 -5.82 -12.52
N SER A 90 40.78 -6.58 -11.46
CA SER A 90 39.46 -7.10 -11.08
C SER A 90 38.54 -5.92 -10.72
N LEU A 91 37.26 -6.03 -11.06
CA LEU A 91 36.18 -5.11 -10.64
C LEU A 91 36.16 -4.81 -9.11
N SER A 92 36.91 -5.57 -8.32
CA SER A 92 37.13 -5.37 -6.88
C SER A 92 37.89 -4.11 -6.49
N GLU A 93 38.56 -3.41 -7.41
CA GLU A 93 39.33 -2.19 -7.09
C GLU A 93 38.55 -0.88 -7.30
N ILE A 94 37.30 -0.94 -7.78
CA ILE A 94 36.41 0.22 -7.79
C ILE A 94 35.96 0.50 -6.35
N LYS A 95 36.77 1.27 -5.62
CA LYS A 95 36.45 1.72 -4.26
C LYS A 95 35.46 2.89 -4.35
N PHE A 96 34.17 2.62 -4.16
CA PHE A 96 33.21 3.67 -3.83
C PHE A 96 33.57 4.23 -2.44
N LEU A 97 33.77 5.54 -2.34
CA LEU A 97 34.08 6.22 -1.08
C LEU A 97 32.81 6.31 -0.21
N PHE A 98 32.40 5.20 0.40
CA PHE A 98 31.46 5.14 1.52
C PHE A 98 32.17 4.41 2.67
N ASP A 99 33.18 5.05 3.27
CA ASP A 99 34.09 4.40 4.21
C ASP A 99 33.61 4.40 5.68
N ASP A 100 32.35 4.78 5.98
CA ASP A 100 31.85 4.89 7.38
C ASP A 100 30.48 4.22 7.68
N GLU A 101 29.83 3.46 6.78
CA GLU A 101 28.42 3.03 6.99
C GLU A 101 28.08 1.52 6.81
N GLU A 102 29.04 0.60 6.66
CA GLU A 102 28.69 -0.82 6.47
C GLU A 102 28.22 -1.54 7.75
N GLU A 103 28.84 -1.24 8.90
CA GLU A 103 28.52 -1.90 10.18
C GLU A 103 27.22 -1.33 10.79
N ASP A 104 27.06 0.00 10.77
CA ASP A 104 25.86 0.70 11.22
C ASP A 104 24.62 0.36 10.36
N ALA A 105 24.78 0.23 9.04
CA ALA A 105 23.68 -0.21 8.17
C ALA A 105 23.31 -1.68 8.40
N ALA A 106 24.28 -2.55 8.70
CA ALA A 106 24.02 -3.96 9.02
C ALA A 106 23.32 -4.14 10.37
N GLU A 107 23.70 -3.35 11.38
CA GLU A 107 23.05 -3.32 12.70
C GLU A 107 21.64 -2.75 12.60
N ALA A 108 21.45 -1.60 11.94
CA ALA A 108 20.12 -1.01 11.71
C ALA A 108 19.18 -1.98 10.95
N MET A 109 19.71 -2.71 9.95
CA MET A 109 18.93 -3.72 9.22
C MET A 109 18.58 -4.94 10.07
N LYS A 110 19.41 -5.30 11.06
CA LYS A 110 19.14 -6.38 12.01
C LYS A 110 18.07 -5.96 13.01
N ASP A 111 18.16 -4.75 13.55
CA ASP A 111 17.21 -4.21 14.52
C ASP A 111 15.82 -4.03 13.89
N PHE A 112 15.77 -3.52 12.66
CA PHE A 112 14.54 -3.47 11.88
C PHE A 112 13.88 -4.85 11.74
N LYS A 113 14.66 -5.89 11.36
CA LYS A 113 14.15 -7.26 11.24
C LYS A 113 13.65 -7.82 12.57
N GLU A 114 14.30 -7.47 13.68
CA GLU A 114 13.84 -7.87 15.01
C GLU A 114 12.52 -7.20 15.38
N ASN A 115 12.38 -5.89 15.11
CA ASN A 115 11.15 -5.14 15.36
C ASN A 115 9.98 -5.67 14.52
N VAL A 116 10.22 -6.00 13.25
CA VAL A 116 9.24 -6.70 12.40
C VAL A 116 8.84 -8.04 13.03
N ARG A 117 9.80 -8.85 13.48
CA ARG A 117 9.50 -10.16 14.11
C ARG A 117 8.71 -9.99 15.41
N LYS A 118 9.02 -8.98 16.24
CA LYS A 118 8.24 -8.67 17.46
C LYS A 118 6.80 -8.28 17.09
N ALA A 119 6.64 -7.43 16.09
CA ALA A 119 5.34 -6.97 15.61
C ALA A 119 4.49 -8.11 15.02
N GLU A 120 5.10 -9.01 14.25
CA GLU A 120 4.43 -10.21 13.70
C GLU A 120 3.96 -11.18 14.80
N ASN A 121 4.76 -11.33 15.85
CA ASN A 121 4.43 -12.22 16.96
C ASN A 121 3.45 -11.60 17.95
N ASN A 122 3.18 -10.30 17.85
CA ASN A 122 2.20 -9.62 18.68
C ASN A 122 0.81 -10.29 18.56
N PRO A 123 0.13 -10.60 19.68
CA PRO A 123 -1.19 -11.23 19.64
C PRO A 123 -2.23 -10.49 18.80
N LEU A 124 -2.18 -9.15 18.79
CA LEU A 124 -3.12 -8.31 18.04
C LEU A 124 -2.87 -8.40 16.54
N SER A 125 -1.61 -8.32 16.09
CA SER A 125 -1.23 -8.55 14.69
C SER A 125 -1.68 -9.93 14.22
N ARG A 126 -1.40 -10.98 15.01
CA ARG A 126 -1.82 -12.35 14.69
C ARG A 126 -3.35 -12.49 14.62
N ALA A 127 -4.09 -11.78 15.46
CA ALA A 127 -5.55 -11.77 15.42
C ALA A 127 -6.08 -11.07 14.15
N ALA A 128 -5.44 -9.98 13.71
CA ALA A 128 -5.80 -9.31 12.45
C ALA A 128 -5.54 -10.19 11.21
N PHE A 129 -4.40 -10.89 11.15
CA PHE A 129 -4.15 -11.85 10.04
C PHE A 129 -5.05 -13.10 10.12
N LYS A 130 -5.50 -13.49 11.31
CA LYS A 130 -6.53 -14.53 11.44
C LYS A 130 -7.88 -14.04 10.91
N TYR A 131 -8.23 -12.77 11.14
CA TYR A 131 -9.42 -12.16 10.54
C TYR A 131 -9.34 -12.24 9.03
N GLU A 132 -8.25 -11.78 8.40
CA GLU A 132 -8.04 -11.84 6.95
C GLU A 132 -8.33 -13.24 6.37
N LYS A 133 -7.68 -14.26 6.96
CA LYS A 133 -7.85 -15.66 6.55
C LYS A 133 -9.28 -16.15 6.73
N ALA A 134 -9.93 -15.77 7.83
CA ALA A 134 -11.30 -16.15 8.11
C ALA A 134 -12.29 -15.49 7.14
N VAL A 135 -12.09 -14.22 6.78
CA VAL A 135 -12.90 -13.51 5.77
C VAL A 135 -12.73 -14.15 4.41
N THR A 136 -11.48 -14.39 3.98
CA THR A 136 -11.18 -15.06 2.71
C THR A 136 -11.89 -16.41 2.61
N LYS A 137 -11.80 -17.23 3.68
CA LYS A 137 -12.50 -18.50 3.76
C LYS A 137 -14.02 -18.34 3.71
N TRP A 138 -14.57 -17.36 4.43
CA TRP A 138 -16.01 -17.15 4.51
C TRP A 138 -16.63 -16.84 3.14
N PHE A 139 -15.97 -16.00 2.34
CA PHE A 139 -16.37 -15.71 0.96
C PHE A 139 -16.20 -16.93 0.05
N ALA A 140 -15.09 -17.64 0.16
CA ALA A 140 -14.84 -18.85 -0.63
C ALA A 140 -15.92 -19.92 -0.41
N ASP A 141 -16.29 -20.17 0.86
CA ASP A 141 -17.34 -21.13 1.22
C ASP A 141 -18.74 -20.72 0.71
N ARG A 142 -18.93 -19.45 0.33
CA ARG A 142 -20.21 -18.87 -0.13
C ARG A 142 -20.25 -18.53 -1.60
N LYS A 143 -19.20 -18.80 -2.37
CA LYS A 143 -19.11 -18.45 -3.80
C LYS A 143 -20.34 -18.83 -4.62
N ASN A 144 -20.99 -19.95 -4.30
CA ASN A 144 -22.19 -20.41 -5.02
C ASN A 144 -23.46 -19.61 -4.68
N LYS A 145 -23.56 -19.06 -3.47
CA LYS A 145 -24.71 -18.27 -2.99
C LYS A 145 -24.52 -16.78 -3.18
N LEU A 146 -23.29 -16.31 -2.97
CA LEU A 146 -22.90 -14.93 -3.08
C LEU A 146 -22.08 -14.79 -4.35
N GLN A 147 -22.75 -14.48 -5.46
CA GLN A 147 -22.10 -14.26 -6.74
C GLN A 147 -21.58 -12.82 -6.74
N ILE A 148 -20.27 -12.68 -6.80
CA ILE A 148 -19.58 -11.39 -6.77
C ILE A 148 -18.86 -11.24 -8.11
N GLU A 149 -19.19 -10.20 -8.85
CA GLU A 149 -18.58 -9.87 -10.14
C GLU A 149 -17.89 -8.52 -10.03
N TYR A 150 -16.61 -8.45 -10.39
CA TYR A 150 -15.86 -7.20 -10.40
C TYR A 150 -15.64 -6.74 -11.84
N ASP A 151 -16.15 -5.56 -12.18
CA ASP A 151 -15.91 -4.92 -13.46
C ASP A 151 -14.61 -4.09 -13.38
N ARG A 152 -13.61 -4.53 -14.15
CA ARG A 152 -12.30 -3.86 -14.18
C ARG A 152 -12.33 -2.47 -14.82
N ASN A 153 -13.29 -2.19 -15.70
CA ASN A 153 -13.39 -0.91 -16.41
C ASN A 153 -14.06 0.14 -15.52
N THR A 154 -15.18 -0.23 -14.90
CA THR A 154 -15.90 0.68 -14.01
C THR A 154 -15.39 0.65 -12.56
N LYS A 155 -14.50 -0.31 -12.24
CA LYS A 155 -13.98 -0.59 -10.89
C LYS A 155 -15.08 -0.82 -9.86
N ASN A 156 -16.22 -1.34 -10.32
CA ASN A 156 -17.39 -1.58 -9.49
C ASN A 156 -17.59 -3.07 -9.27
N THR A 157 -18.06 -3.40 -8.08
CA THR A 157 -18.52 -4.74 -7.76
C THR A 157 -20.03 -4.83 -7.98
N GLY A 158 -20.47 -5.94 -8.57
CA GLY A 158 -21.85 -6.37 -8.66
C GLY A 158 -22.07 -7.60 -7.80
N VAL A 159 -23.22 -7.69 -7.13
CA VAL A 159 -23.54 -8.80 -6.24
C VAL A 159 -24.93 -9.35 -6.53
N GLN A 160 -25.04 -10.68 -6.59
CA GLN A 160 -26.31 -11.39 -6.62
C GLN A 160 -26.41 -12.33 -5.41
N TYR A 161 -27.61 -12.42 -4.84
CA TYR A 161 -27.89 -13.28 -3.69
C TYR A 161 -29.33 -13.85 -3.75
N PRO A 162 -29.51 -15.18 -3.55
CA PRO A 162 -30.83 -15.81 -3.60
C PRO A 162 -31.86 -15.16 -2.67
N GLY A 163 -33.01 -14.79 -3.23
CA GLY A 163 -34.12 -14.19 -2.50
C GLY A 163 -34.03 -12.68 -2.29
N ILE A 164 -33.05 -12.01 -2.92
CA ILE A 164 -32.94 -10.54 -2.92
C ILE A 164 -32.99 -10.04 -4.36
N GLU A 165 -34.09 -9.38 -4.72
CA GLU A 165 -34.29 -8.82 -6.06
C GLU A 165 -34.19 -7.28 -6.09
N LYS A 166 -34.27 -6.64 -4.92
CA LYS A 166 -34.24 -5.17 -4.82
C LYS A 166 -32.83 -4.66 -5.11
N GLU A 167 -32.68 -3.95 -6.24
CA GLU A 167 -31.41 -3.38 -6.71
C GLU A 167 -30.70 -2.53 -5.65
N LEU A 168 -31.45 -1.68 -4.92
CA LEU A 168 -30.88 -0.85 -3.85
C LEU A 168 -30.21 -1.70 -2.75
N ILE A 169 -30.79 -2.85 -2.40
CA ILE A 169 -30.24 -3.75 -1.39
C ILE A 169 -29.00 -4.48 -1.94
N LEU A 170 -29.03 -4.90 -3.21
CA LEU A 170 -27.88 -5.52 -3.88
C LEU A 170 -26.71 -4.54 -3.98
N LYS A 171 -26.98 -3.26 -4.27
CA LYS A 171 -25.97 -2.21 -4.26
C LYS A 171 -25.36 -2.01 -2.88
N GLN A 172 -26.19 -1.94 -1.83
CA GLN A 172 -25.69 -1.84 -0.44
C GLN A 172 -24.84 -3.04 -0.03
N LEU A 173 -25.22 -4.25 -0.47
CA LEU A 173 -24.42 -5.45 -0.25
C LEU A 173 -23.09 -5.36 -0.99
N SER A 174 -23.10 -4.90 -2.23
CA SER A 174 -21.87 -4.73 -3.02
C SER A 174 -20.90 -3.74 -2.38
N ASP A 175 -21.38 -2.54 -2.03
CA ASP A 175 -20.59 -1.52 -1.35
C ASP A 175 -19.99 -2.05 -0.02
N ALA A 176 -20.76 -2.83 0.74
CA ALA A 176 -20.28 -3.45 1.97
C ALA A 176 -19.25 -4.56 1.72
N ILE A 177 -19.43 -5.37 0.68
CA ILE A 177 -18.49 -6.43 0.31
C ILE A 177 -17.15 -5.84 -0.14
N ASP A 178 -17.18 -4.77 -0.93
CA ASP A 178 -15.97 -4.02 -1.31
C ASP A 178 -15.20 -3.57 -0.08
N VAL A 179 -15.90 -2.97 0.89
CA VAL A 179 -15.27 -2.50 2.15
C VAL A 179 -14.62 -3.64 2.90
N ILE A 180 -15.31 -4.78 3.05
CA ILE A 180 -14.76 -5.94 3.75
C ILE A 180 -13.54 -6.49 3.02
N GLN A 181 -13.63 -6.66 1.70
CA GLN A 181 -12.54 -7.24 0.90
C GLN A 181 -11.32 -6.31 0.82
N TRP A 182 -11.54 -5.00 0.80
CA TRP A 182 -10.49 -4.00 0.81
C TRP A 182 -9.70 -4.03 2.13
N TYR A 183 -10.41 -3.93 3.26
CA TYR A 183 -9.76 -3.78 4.55
C TYR A 183 -9.27 -5.09 5.16
N GLN A 184 -9.72 -6.27 4.70
CA GLN A 184 -9.27 -7.54 5.27
C GLN A 184 -7.74 -7.70 5.23
N ILE A 185 -7.09 -7.20 4.18
CA ILE A 185 -5.63 -7.28 4.01
C ILE A 185 -4.95 -6.09 4.71
N GLN A 186 -5.48 -4.88 4.52
CA GLN A 186 -4.87 -3.64 5.01
C GLN A 186 -4.78 -3.57 6.54
N MET A 187 -5.78 -4.08 7.26
CA MET A 187 -5.80 -3.99 8.73
C MET A 187 -4.60 -4.70 9.37
N GLY A 188 -4.27 -5.92 8.93
CA GLY A 188 -3.13 -6.67 9.48
C GLY A 188 -1.80 -5.94 9.24
N ILE A 189 -1.61 -5.43 8.02
CA ILE A 189 -0.43 -4.68 7.62
C ILE A 189 -0.27 -3.40 8.46
N LYS A 190 -1.34 -2.62 8.64
CA LYS A 190 -1.28 -1.35 9.37
C LYS A 190 -1.12 -1.54 10.88
N ILE A 191 -1.73 -2.58 11.47
CA ILE A 191 -1.49 -2.95 12.87
C ILE A 191 -0.04 -3.37 13.08
N GLN A 192 0.50 -4.21 12.19
CA GLN A 192 1.90 -4.62 12.27
C GLN A 192 2.85 -3.42 12.14
N ARG A 193 2.59 -2.50 11.19
CA ARG A 193 3.37 -1.26 11.07
C ARG A 193 3.31 -0.43 12.34
N ALA A 194 2.13 -0.26 12.94
CA ALA A 194 1.99 0.50 14.19
C ALA A 194 2.93 -0.03 15.31
N PHE A 195 3.04 -1.36 15.43
CA PHE A 195 3.97 -1.97 16.38
C PHE A 195 5.44 -1.82 15.96
N THR A 196 5.76 -2.05 14.69
CA THR A 196 7.15 -1.89 14.20
C THR A 196 7.64 -0.46 14.43
N SER A 197 6.84 0.54 14.06
CA SER A 197 7.15 1.96 14.27
C SER A 197 7.23 2.30 15.77
N ALA A 198 6.39 1.71 16.63
CA ALA A 198 6.49 1.93 18.07
C ALA A 198 7.80 1.40 18.66
N TYR A 199 8.27 0.23 18.22
CA TYR A 199 9.55 -0.32 18.67
C TYR A 199 10.73 0.52 18.17
N GLU A 200 10.64 1.08 16.96
CA GLU A 200 11.64 2.01 16.42
C GLU A 200 11.65 3.33 17.21
N GLU A 201 10.47 3.92 17.44
CA GLU A 201 10.29 5.15 18.23
C GLU A 201 10.75 4.99 19.69
N GLU A 202 10.64 3.79 20.27
CA GLU A 202 11.18 3.48 21.60
C GLU A 202 12.71 3.35 21.62
N THR A 203 13.30 2.80 20.55
CA THR A 203 14.74 2.52 20.46
C THR A 203 15.53 3.77 20.10
N ASP A 204 15.00 4.62 19.22
CA ASP A 204 15.64 5.85 18.73
C ASP A 204 14.75 7.08 18.92
N GLY A 205 14.23 7.26 20.13
CA GLY A 205 13.29 8.35 20.42
C GLY A 205 13.83 9.76 20.16
N GLY A 206 15.15 9.94 20.15
CA GLY A 206 15.80 11.22 19.84
C GLY A 206 15.69 11.59 18.36
N PHE A 207 15.80 10.62 17.46
CA PHE A 207 15.65 10.86 16.02
C PHE A 207 14.22 11.28 15.62
N PHE A 208 13.21 10.77 16.33
CA PHE A 208 11.79 11.04 16.04
C PHE A 208 11.22 12.24 16.82
N GLU A 209 12.04 12.96 17.58
CA GLU A 209 11.57 14.11 18.37
C GLU A 209 10.99 15.21 17.48
N GLY A 210 9.79 15.68 17.80
CA GLY A 210 9.09 16.73 17.03
C GLY A 210 8.37 16.26 15.76
N LEU A 211 8.48 14.98 15.39
CA LEU A 211 7.74 14.39 14.27
C LEU A 211 6.40 13.79 14.72
N PRO A 212 5.37 13.74 13.86
CA PRO A 212 4.16 12.95 14.12
C PRO A 212 4.53 11.47 14.33
N LYS A 213 3.98 10.86 15.38
CA LYS A 213 4.22 9.43 15.67
C LYS A 213 3.64 8.55 14.56
N ASP A 214 4.50 7.86 13.83
CA ASP A 214 4.08 6.94 12.76
C ASP A 214 3.32 5.74 13.33
N SER A 215 3.67 5.31 14.54
CA SER A 215 2.95 4.28 15.28
C SER A 215 1.46 4.61 15.45
N GLU A 216 1.16 5.81 15.96
CA GLU A 216 -0.20 6.31 16.18
C GLU A 216 -0.94 6.56 14.86
N GLY A 217 -0.27 7.13 13.85
CA GLY A 217 -0.88 7.35 12.54
C GLY A 217 -1.19 6.03 11.81
N SER A 218 -0.33 5.03 11.92
CA SER A 218 -0.57 3.69 11.38
C SER A 218 -1.73 3.00 12.10
N ALA A 219 -1.80 3.12 13.43
CA ALA A 219 -2.93 2.64 14.21
C ALA A 219 -4.25 3.34 13.85
N MET A 220 -4.22 4.65 13.56
CA MET A 220 -5.40 5.40 13.10
C MET A 220 -5.96 4.85 11.79
N VAL A 221 -5.08 4.55 10.81
CA VAL A 221 -5.51 3.93 9.54
C VAL A 221 -6.12 2.55 9.79
N ALA A 222 -5.51 1.74 10.66
CA ALA A 222 -6.06 0.45 11.05
C ALA A 222 -7.44 0.59 11.73
N LEU A 223 -7.62 1.54 12.64
CA LEU A 223 -8.91 1.83 13.29
C LEU A 223 -9.97 2.22 12.26
N THR A 224 -9.61 3.06 11.29
CA THR A 224 -10.51 3.44 10.18
C THR A 224 -10.97 2.20 9.40
N GLY A 225 -10.05 1.28 9.09
CA GLY A 225 -10.38 0.02 8.42
C GLY A 225 -11.27 -0.90 9.25
N ILE A 226 -11.02 -0.97 10.56
CA ILE A 226 -11.84 -1.74 11.51
C ILE A 226 -13.27 -1.17 11.57
N ASP A 227 -13.42 0.14 11.77
CA ASP A 227 -14.72 0.80 11.90
C ASP A 227 -15.56 0.65 10.61
N ARG A 228 -14.92 0.85 9.45
CA ARG A 228 -15.56 0.62 8.14
C ARG A 228 -15.97 -0.84 7.96
N SER A 229 -15.09 -1.79 8.30
CA SER A 229 -15.38 -3.23 8.22
C SER A 229 -16.53 -3.63 9.14
N MET A 230 -16.60 -3.10 10.36
CA MET A 230 -17.71 -3.35 11.29
C MET A 230 -19.05 -2.86 10.71
N GLY A 231 -19.07 -1.66 10.14
CA GLY A 231 -20.23 -1.12 9.45
C GLY A 231 -20.69 -2.01 8.29
N ALA A 232 -19.76 -2.45 7.46
CA ALA A 232 -20.02 -3.33 6.33
C ALA A 232 -20.54 -4.71 6.76
N TRP A 233 -19.91 -5.35 7.75
CA TRP A 233 -20.43 -6.62 8.29
C TRP A 233 -21.81 -6.46 8.90
N ASN A 234 -22.13 -5.32 9.51
CA ASN A 234 -23.47 -5.05 10.03
C ASN A 234 -24.52 -4.93 8.91
N VAL A 235 -24.15 -4.38 7.75
CA VAL A 235 -25.02 -4.40 6.55
C VAL A 235 -25.30 -5.84 6.14
N LEU A 236 -24.26 -6.67 5.98
CA LEU A 236 -24.43 -8.09 5.63
C LEU A 236 -25.25 -8.83 6.70
N TYR A 237 -25.01 -8.56 7.99
CA TYR A 237 -25.74 -9.18 9.10
C TYR A 237 -27.23 -8.87 9.05
N LYS A 238 -27.60 -7.62 8.77
CA LYS A 238 -29.01 -7.19 8.70
C LYS A 238 -29.71 -7.74 7.46
N THR A 239 -29.00 -7.84 6.35
CA THR A 239 -29.57 -8.22 5.05
C THR A 239 -29.59 -9.73 4.83
N LEU A 240 -28.53 -10.45 5.21
CA LEU A 240 -28.36 -11.89 4.95
C LEU A 240 -28.79 -12.73 6.15
N ASN A 241 -30.10 -12.85 6.37
CA ASN A 241 -30.68 -13.61 7.49
C ASN A 241 -30.07 -15.02 7.70
N PRO A 242 -29.87 -15.86 6.65
CA PRO A 242 -29.29 -17.19 6.82
C PRO A 242 -27.85 -17.18 7.34
N GLU A 243 -27.12 -16.08 7.11
CA GLU A 243 -25.68 -15.99 7.35
C GLU A 243 -25.33 -15.31 8.68
N LYS A 244 -26.32 -14.75 9.40
CA LYS A 244 -26.15 -14.03 10.69
C LYS A 244 -25.24 -14.74 11.69
N LYS A 245 -25.45 -16.05 11.91
CA LYS A 245 -24.64 -16.84 12.85
C LYS A 245 -23.16 -16.90 12.45
N SER A 246 -22.88 -16.96 11.15
CA SER A 246 -21.52 -16.99 10.62
C SER A 246 -20.85 -15.61 10.56
N ILE A 247 -21.65 -14.54 10.49
CA ILE A 247 -21.17 -13.16 10.45
C ILE A 247 -20.82 -12.63 11.84
N ALA A 248 -21.61 -12.98 12.86
CA ALA A 248 -21.44 -12.46 14.22
C ALA A 248 -20.00 -12.55 14.78
N PRO A 249 -19.25 -13.65 14.59
CA PRO A 249 -17.86 -13.73 15.05
C PRO A 249 -16.92 -12.67 14.46
N PHE A 250 -17.13 -12.24 13.22
CA PHE A 250 -16.31 -11.18 12.59
C PHE A 250 -16.55 -9.84 13.27
N ILE A 251 -17.82 -9.49 13.52
CA ILE A 251 -18.18 -8.26 14.23
C ILE A 251 -17.57 -8.26 15.63
N THR A 252 -17.71 -9.37 16.37
CA THR A 252 -17.10 -9.51 17.71
C THR A 252 -15.58 -9.34 17.67
N LEU A 253 -14.90 -10.01 16.73
CA LEU A 253 -13.45 -9.91 16.59
C LEU A 253 -13.01 -8.47 16.29
N LEU A 254 -13.71 -7.78 15.39
CA LEU A 254 -13.41 -6.38 15.05
C LEU A 254 -13.61 -5.44 16.25
N PHE A 255 -14.68 -5.62 17.05
CA PHE A 255 -14.86 -4.87 18.29
C PHE A 255 -13.70 -5.06 19.27
N LEU A 256 -13.23 -6.31 19.44
CA LEU A 256 -12.10 -6.63 20.30
C LEU A 256 -10.79 -6.04 19.76
N LEU A 257 -10.53 -6.18 18.46
CA LEU A 257 -9.37 -5.59 17.80
C LEU A 257 -9.34 -4.07 18.00
N ARG A 258 -10.48 -3.41 17.80
CA ARG A 258 -10.62 -1.97 18.02
C ARG A 258 -10.29 -1.55 19.44
N ALA A 259 -10.88 -2.22 20.43
CA ALA A 259 -10.71 -1.87 21.84
C ALA A 259 -9.26 -2.05 22.30
N GLU A 260 -8.61 -3.16 21.92
CA GLU A 260 -7.21 -3.39 22.26
C GLU A 260 -6.27 -2.45 21.51
N LEU A 261 -6.56 -2.12 20.24
CA LEU A 261 -5.73 -1.19 19.49
C LEU A 261 -5.76 0.22 20.08
N ILE A 262 -6.94 0.73 20.48
CA ILE A 262 -7.09 2.03 21.16
C ILE A 262 -6.34 2.04 22.51
N LYS A 263 -6.37 0.92 23.24
CA LYS A 263 -5.67 0.81 24.51
C LYS A 263 -4.15 0.89 24.35
N LEU A 264 -3.61 0.32 23.28
CA LEU A 264 -2.16 0.30 23.00
C LEU A 264 -1.68 1.59 22.32
N PHE A 265 -2.52 2.19 21.49
CA PHE A 265 -2.24 3.39 20.69
C PHE A 265 -3.35 4.43 20.93
N PRO A 266 -3.37 5.08 22.10
CA PRO A 266 -4.43 6.02 22.45
C PRO A 266 -4.44 7.26 21.55
N GLY A 267 -3.27 7.71 21.09
CA GLY A 267 -3.13 8.87 20.21
C GLY A 267 -3.79 8.69 18.85
N ALA A 268 -3.96 7.46 18.39
CA ALA A 268 -4.60 7.09 17.13
C ALA A 268 -6.05 7.61 17.01
N THR A 269 -6.74 7.78 18.13
CA THR A 269 -8.13 8.29 18.14
C THR A 269 -8.23 9.79 17.90
N THR A 270 -7.14 10.52 18.13
CA THR A 270 -7.04 11.98 17.95
C THR A 270 -6.05 12.35 16.85
N PHE A 271 -5.42 11.37 16.21
CA PHE A 271 -4.44 11.59 15.16
C PHE A 271 -5.11 12.20 13.93
N GLN A 272 -4.74 13.42 13.58
CA GLN A 272 -5.25 14.12 12.40
C GLN A 272 -4.23 14.09 11.29
N TRP A 273 -4.64 13.53 10.14
CA TRP A 273 -3.86 13.58 8.91
C TRP A 273 -4.78 13.59 7.67
N PRO A 274 -4.50 14.44 6.66
CA PRO A 274 -3.48 15.49 6.64
C PRO A 274 -3.69 16.54 7.75
N PRO A 275 -2.65 17.29 8.15
CA PRO A 275 -2.82 18.37 9.11
C PRO A 275 -3.87 19.36 8.60
N GLU A 276 -4.67 19.92 9.50
CA GLU A 276 -5.57 21.01 9.14
C GLU A 276 -4.72 22.20 8.62
N SER A 277 -5.12 22.76 7.48
CA SER A 277 -4.47 23.91 6.84
C SER A 277 -4.80 25.22 7.52
#